data_AF-A0A0D6Q8T3-F1
#
_entry.id   AF-A0A0D6Q8T3-F1
#
_cell.length_a   1.000
_cell.length_b   1.000
_cell.length_c   1.000
_cell.angle_alpha   90.00
_cell.angle_beta   90.00
_cell.angle_gamma   90.00
#
_symmetry.space_group_name_H-M   'P 1'
#
loop_
_entity.id
_entity.type
_entity.pdbx_description
1 polymer ?
#
loop_
_entity_poly.entity_id
_entity_poly.type
_entity_poly.pdbx_seq_one_letter_code
_entity_poly.pdbx_strand_id
1 'polypeptide(L)'
;MHDARAGMIRYNFRRGCLIGNLGQEIDTLPDSFRNMLLTILEGWEQRVTDCLLAACGPHPSTTQKQACTRLSRYFWIGWEGAVLRARMEQTPEALDLYATFYLAQAAVELGIRPPAIPRVSPAPPVPAKTVQAAT
;
A
#
# COMPACT_ATOMS: atom_id res chain seq x y z
N MET A 1 5.48 1.66 3.64
CA MET A 1 4.96 2.52 2.54
C MET A 1 6.09 3.29 1.86
N HIS A 2 6.88 4.10 2.59
CA HIS A 2 8.01 4.85 2.02
C HIS A 2 9.03 3.97 1.27
N ASP A 3 9.44 2.83 1.85
CA ASP A 3 10.40 1.93 1.20
C ASP A 3 9.88 1.34 -0.12
N ALA A 4 8.59 0.99 -0.16
CA ALA A 4 7.95 0.50 -1.37
C ALA A 4 7.90 1.60 -2.45
N ARG A 5 7.53 2.83 -2.08
CA ARG A 5 7.56 4.00 -2.96
C ARG A 5 8.97 4.25 -3.53
N ALA A 6 9.98 4.28 -2.66
CA ALA A 6 11.38 4.47 -3.06
C ALA A 6 11.88 3.32 -3.97
N GLY A 7 11.49 2.08 -3.67
CA GLY A 7 11.78 0.92 -4.50
C GLY A 7 11.17 1.04 -5.89
N MET A 8 9.90 1.42 -6.00
CA MET A 8 9.24 1.61 -7.30
C MET A 8 9.92 2.73 -8.11
N ILE A 9 10.23 3.87 -7.49
CA ILE A 9 10.97 4.97 -8.13
C ILE A 9 12.34 4.50 -8.63
N ARG A 10 13.11 3.81 -7.78
CA ARG A 10 14.45 3.30 -8.12
C ARG A 10 14.45 2.40 -9.36
N TYR A 11 13.37 1.66 -9.57
CA TYR A 11 13.23 0.75 -10.71
C TYR A 11 12.30 1.29 -11.81
N ASN A 12 12.13 2.61 -11.90
CA ASN A 12 11.31 3.28 -12.90
C ASN A 12 9.91 2.68 -13.03
N PHE A 13 9.30 2.33 -11.89
CA PHE A 13 7.97 1.73 -11.77
C PHE A 13 7.79 0.40 -12.53
N ARG A 14 8.87 -0.24 -12.98
CA ARG A 14 8.81 -1.54 -13.68
C ARG A 14 8.65 -2.73 -12.74
N ARG A 15 8.85 -2.52 -11.44
CA ARG A 15 8.66 -3.53 -10.39
C ARG A 15 7.49 -3.11 -9.49
N GLY A 16 6.67 -4.08 -9.11
CA GLY A 16 5.56 -3.94 -8.17
C GLY A 16 5.59 -5.04 -7.13
N CYS A 17 4.43 -5.41 -6.61
CA CYS A 17 4.29 -6.55 -5.71
C CYS A 17 4.27 -7.87 -6.48
N LEU A 18 5.15 -8.82 -6.11
CA LEU A 18 5.14 -10.16 -6.70
C LEU A 18 3.81 -10.88 -6.41
N ILE A 19 3.36 -10.82 -5.15
CA ILE A 19 2.11 -11.46 -4.70
C ILE A 19 0.90 -10.83 -5.39
N GLY A 20 0.88 -9.50 -5.53
CA GLY A 20 -0.18 -8.78 -6.25
C GLY A 20 -0.23 -9.09 -7.75
N ASN A 21 0.92 -9.32 -8.40
CA ASN A 21 0.95 -9.74 -9.79
C ASN A 21 0.42 -11.19 -9.95
N LEU A 22 0.93 -12.13 -9.14
CA LEU A 22 0.47 -13.52 -9.18
C LEU A 22 -1.03 -13.64 -8.85
N GLY A 23 -1.52 -12.82 -7.92
CA GLY A 23 -2.94 -12.78 -7.56
C GLY A 23 -3.85 -12.34 -8.71
N GLN A 24 -3.38 -11.47 -9.61
CA GLN A 24 -4.15 -11.05 -10.80
C GLN A 24 -4.19 -12.13 -11.88
N GLU A 25 -3.21 -13.03 -11.89
CA GLU A 25 -3.09 -14.14 -12.86
C GLU A 25 -3.57 -15.47 -12.27
N ILE A 26 -4.32 -15.45 -11.16
CA ILE A 26 -4.60 -16.63 -10.33
C ILE A 26 -5.22 -17.81 -11.10
N ASP A 27 -6.06 -17.54 -12.09
CA ASP A 27 -6.74 -18.57 -12.87
C ASP A 27 -5.81 -19.24 -13.91
N THR A 28 -4.60 -18.72 -14.08
CA THR A 28 -3.54 -19.30 -14.94
C THR A 28 -2.48 -20.07 -14.16
N LEU A 29 -2.53 -19.99 -12.82
CA LEU A 29 -1.58 -20.65 -11.93
C LEU A 29 -2.12 -22.02 -11.46
N PRO A 30 -1.25 -22.93 -11.01
CA PRO A 30 -1.71 -24.17 -10.37
C PRO A 30 -2.61 -23.90 -9.15
N ASP A 31 -3.63 -24.73 -8.93
CA ASP A 31 -4.64 -24.54 -7.87
C ASP A 31 -4.07 -24.31 -6.46
N SER A 32 -2.90 -24.89 -6.17
CA SER A 32 -2.19 -24.73 -4.90
C SER A 32 -1.79 -23.27 -4.61
N PHE A 33 -1.59 -22.44 -5.64
CA PHE A 33 -1.18 -21.05 -5.48
C PHE A 33 -2.23 -20.20 -4.79
N ARG A 34 -3.52 -20.50 -4.97
CA ARG A 34 -4.59 -19.74 -4.32
C ARG A 34 -4.43 -19.76 -2.80
N ASN A 35 -4.23 -20.93 -2.23
CA ASN A 35 -4.04 -21.08 -0.79
C ASN A 35 -2.71 -20.46 -0.33
N MET A 36 -1.63 -20.66 -1.08
CA MET A 36 -0.32 -20.06 -0.73
C MET A 36 -0.37 -18.53 -0.70
N LEU A 37 -0.97 -17.88 -1.71
CA LEU A 37 -1.07 -16.43 -1.77
C LEU A 37 -1.98 -15.89 -0.66
N LEU A 38 -3.10 -16.57 -0.37
CA LEU A 38 -3.97 -16.20 0.75
C LEU A 38 -3.26 -16.27 2.10
N THR A 39 -2.52 -17.35 2.37
CA THR A 39 -1.72 -17.47 3.61
C THR A 39 -0.68 -16.36 3.74
N ILE A 40 -0.04 -15.95 2.64
CA ILE A 40 0.91 -14.83 2.64
C ILE A 40 0.20 -13.52 2.99
N LEU A 41 -0.93 -13.23 2.34
CA LEU A 41 -1.73 -12.03 2.60
C LEU A 41 -2.23 -11.99 4.05
N GLU A 42 -2.74 -13.10 4.58
CA GLU A 42 -3.15 -13.22 5.99
C GLU A 42 -1.99 -12.94 6.95
N GLY A 43 -0.79 -13.47 6.66
CA GLY A 43 0.40 -13.18 7.44
C GLY A 43 0.81 -11.70 7.41
N TRP A 44 0.58 -11.01 6.29
CA TRP A 44 0.80 -9.57 6.19
C TRP A 44 -0.27 -8.75 6.90
N GLU A 45 -1.54 -9.15 6.82
CA GLU A 45 -2.65 -8.55 7.56
C GLU A 45 -2.43 -8.68 9.07
N GLN A 46 -1.96 -9.82 9.55
CA GLN A 46 -1.67 -10.02 10.97
C GLN A 46 -0.61 -9.04 11.49
N ARG A 47 0.48 -8.83 10.73
CA ARG A 47 1.55 -7.89 11.13
C ARG A 47 1.05 -6.45 11.23
N VAL A 48 0.17 -6.03 10.31
CA VAL A 48 -0.47 -4.70 10.38
C VAL A 48 -1.44 -4.65 11.57
N THR A 49 -2.19 -5.72 11.82
CA THR A 49 -3.10 -5.83 12.97
C THR A 49 -2.34 -5.64 14.28
N ASP A 50 -1.21 -6.34 14.45
CA ASP A 50 -0.36 -6.25 15.65
C ASP A 50 0.18 -4.83 15.85
N CYS A 51 0.58 -4.16 14.77
CA CYS A 51 1.04 -2.78 14.79
C CYS A 51 -0.08 -1.81 15.24
N LEU A 52 -1.30 -1.97 14.72
CA LEU A 52 -2.45 -1.15 15.10
C LEU A 52 -2.85 -1.39 16.56
N LEU A 53 -2.83 -2.65 17.01
CA LEU A 53 -3.12 -3.02 18.40
C LEU A 53 -2.14 -2.39 19.39
N ALA A 54 -0.85 -2.32 19.02
CA ALA A 54 0.15 -1.66 19.86
C ALA A 54 -0.18 -0.17 20.11
N ALA A 55 -0.87 0.48 19.17
CA ALA A 55 -1.32 1.86 19.33
C ALA A 55 -2.57 2.00 20.23
N CYS A 56 -3.30 0.92 20.53
CA CYS A 56 -4.45 0.91 21.42
C CYS A 56 -4.09 0.77 22.92
N GLY A 57 -2.81 0.48 23.25
CA GLY A 57 -2.35 0.25 24.62
C GLY A 57 -2.41 -1.21 25.07
N PRO A 58 -2.09 -1.51 26.36
CA PRO A 58 -1.86 -2.88 26.84
C PRO A 58 -3.12 -3.76 26.90
N HIS A 59 -4.31 -3.16 26.95
CA HIS A 59 -5.59 -3.86 27.10
C HIS A 59 -6.64 -3.37 26.09
N PRO A 60 -6.46 -3.66 24.79
CA PRO A 60 -7.43 -3.26 23.77
C PRO A 60 -8.76 -3.97 23.96
N SER A 61 -9.86 -3.22 23.84
CA SER A 61 -11.22 -3.76 23.88
C SER A 61 -11.49 -4.68 22.70
N THR A 62 -12.54 -5.51 22.79
CA THR A 62 -12.98 -6.35 21.68
C THR A 62 -13.28 -5.54 20.42
N THR A 63 -13.90 -4.37 20.58
CA THR A 63 -14.20 -3.45 19.46
C THR A 63 -12.92 -2.93 18.80
N GLN A 64 -11.90 -2.56 19.58
CA GLN A 64 -10.61 -2.13 19.05
C GLN A 64 -9.89 -3.25 18.31
N LYS A 65 -9.92 -4.48 18.84
CA LYS A 65 -9.36 -5.66 18.16
C LYS A 65 -10.01 -5.89 16.81
N GLN A 66 -11.34 -5.88 16.77
CA GLN A 66 -12.10 -6.03 15.52
C GLN A 66 -11.80 -4.90 14.53
N ALA A 67 -11.67 -3.65 15.00
CA ALA A 67 -11.30 -2.52 14.17
C ALA A 67 -9.89 -2.70 13.57
N CYS A 68 -8.90 -3.08 14.37
CA CYS A 68 -7.53 -3.34 13.90
C CYS A 68 -7.49 -4.44 12.83
N THR A 69 -8.22 -5.54 13.02
CA THR A 69 -8.31 -6.62 12.03
C THR A 69 -9.00 -6.18 10.73
N ARG A 70 -10.05 -5.36 10.78
CA ARG A 70 -10.67 -4.82 9.56
C ARG A 70 -9.74 -3.85 8.84
N LEU A 71 -9.13 -2.93 9.60
CA LEU A 71 -8.22 -1.92 9.07
C LEU A 71 -6.98 -2.53 8.41
N SER A 72 -6.44 -3.64 8.93
CA SER A 72 -5.31 -4.32 8.30
C SER A 72 -5.69 -4.96 6.96
N ARG A 73 -6.90 -5.52 6.85
CA ARG A 73 -7.43 -6.04 5.59
C ARG A 73 -7.71 -4.94 4.58
N TYR A 74 -8.33 -3.83 5.01
CA TYR A 74 -8.49 -2.64 4.16
C TYR A 74 -7.15 -2.09 3.68
N PHE A 75 -6.11 -2.17 4.51
CA PHE A 75 -4.75 -1.78 4.13
C PHE A 75 -4.28 -2.56 2.90
N TRP A 76 -4.26 -3.89 2.96
CA TRP A 76 -3.68 -4.70 1.88
C TRP A 76 -4.53 -4.72 0.62
N ILE A 77 -5.87 -4.70 0.74
CA ILE A 77 -6.77 -4.60 -0.42
C ILE A 77 -6.47 -3.32 -1.22
N GLY A 78 -6.41 -2.17 -0.53
CA GLY A 78 -6.18 -0.90 -1.21
C GLY A 78 -4.73 -0.65 -1.62
N TRP A 79 -3.76 -1.10 -0.80
CA TRP A 79 -2.34 -0.94 -1.08
C TRP A 79 -1.91 -1.68 -2.35
N GLU A 80 -2.38 -2.91 -2.56
CA GLU A 80 -2.09 -3.65 -3.80
C GLU A 80 -2.67 -2.96 -5.03
N GLY A 81 -3.87 -2.37 -4.92
CA GLY A 81 -4.45 -1.53 -5.97
C GLY A 81 -3.63 -0.27 -6.25
N ALA A 82 -3.11 0.38 -5.21
CA ALA A 82 -2.25 1.55 -5.34
C ALA A 82 -0.91 1.21 -6.01
N VAL A 83 -0.29 0.07 -5.65
CA VAL A 83 0.93 -0.44 -6.28
C VAL A 83 0.71 -0.76 -7.75
N LEU A 84 -0.40 -1.44 -8.09
CA LEU A 84 -0.78 -1.71 -9.47
C LEU A 84 -0.89 -0.42 -10.28
N ARG A 85 -1.63 0.57 -9.75
CA ARG A 85 -1.88 1.82 -10.45
C ARG A 85 -0.63 2.68 -10.60
N ALA A 86 0.22 2.75 -9.58
CA ALA A 86 1.52 3.42 -9.66
C ALA A 86 2.44 2.80 -10.72
N ARG A 87 2.38 1.47 -10.91
CA ARG A 87 3.10 0.78 -12.00
C ARG A 87 2.55 1.16 -13.39
N MET A 88 1.23 1.26 -13.53
CA MET A 88 0.58 1.63 -14.80
C MET A 88 0.85 3.09 -15.18
N GLU A 89 0.74 4.00 -14.22
CA GLU A 89 0.90 5.44 -14.43
C GLU A 89 2.37 5.87 -14.46
N GLN A 90 3.28 5.02 -13.96
CA GLN A 90 4.72 5.29 -13.81
C GLN A 90 5.03 6.48 -12.90
N THR A 91 4.18 6.69 -11.90
CA THR A 91 4.30 7.77 -10.92
C THR A 91 3.89 7.29 -9.53
N PRO A 92 4.38 7.92 -8.44
CA PRO A 92 4.04 7.50 -7.07
C PRO A 92 2.64 7.92 -6.56
N GLU A 93 1.87 8.66 -7.35
CA GLU A 93 0.68 9.41 -6.94
C GLU A 93 -0.39 8.51 -6.32
N ALA A 94 -0.64 7.34 -6.91
CA ALA A 94 -1.60 6.38 -6.36
C ALA A 94 -1.19 5.86 -4.97
N LEU A 95 0.11 5.67 -4.72
CA LEU A 95 0.63 5.26 -3.40
C LEU A 95 0.41 6.37 -2.37
N ASP A 96 0.72 7.62 -2.76
CA ASP A 96 0.65 8.78 -1.88
C ASP A 96 -0.82 9.11 -1.51
N LEU A 97 -1.72 9.05 -2.48
CA LEU A 97 -3.17 9.22 -2.28
C LEU A 97 -3.73 8.17 -1.32
N TYR A 98 -3.41 6.89 -1.59
CA TYR A 98 -3.91 5.80 -0.78
C TYR A 98 -3.37 5.85 0.66
N ALA A 99 -2.06 6.08 0.82
CA ALA A 99 -1.44 6.19 2.15
C ALA A 99 -2.07 7.31 2.98
N THR A 100 -2.28 8.48 2.36
CA THR A 100 -2.91 9.63 3.01
C THR A 100 -4.34 9.31 3.45
N PHE A 101 -5.14 8.74 2.55
CA PHE A 101 -6.51 8.34 2.85
C PHE A 101 -6.56 7.30 3.98
N TYR A 102 -5.78 6.23 3.86
CA TYR A 102 -5.78 5.12 4.80
C TYR A 102 -5.41 5.58 6.22
N LEU A 103 -4.33 6.36 6.37
CA LEU A 103 -3.89 6.84 7.67
C LEU A 103 -4.92 7.76 8.32
N ALA A 104 -5.60 8.60 7.54
CA ALA A 104 -6.68 9.44 8.05
C ALA A 104 -7.88 8.60 8.54
N GLN A 105 -8.31 7.60 7.77
CA GLN A 105 -9.43 6.72 8.17
C GLN A 105 -9.08 5.84 9.36
N ALA A 106 -7.89 5.25 9.39
CA ALA A 106 -7.44 4.41 10.51
C ALA A 106 -7.38 5.20 11.83
N ALA A 107 -6.91 6.45 11.78
CA ALA A 107 -6.91 7.34 12.95
C ALA A 107 -8.33 7.61 13.47
N VAL A 108 -9.28 7.90 12.57
CA VAL A 108 -10.69 8.11 12.91
C VAL A 108 -11.32 6.86 13.52
N GLU A 109 -11.16 5.69 12.89
CA GLU A 109 -11.75 4.43 13.40
C GLU A 109 -11.17 3.99 14.75
N LEU A 110 -9.90 4.27 15.02
CA LEU A 110 -9.27 3.93 16.29
C LEU A 110 -9.43 5.00 17.37
N GLY A 111 -10.00 6.16 17.04
CA GLY A 111 -10.10 7.31 17.96
C GLY A 111 -8.73 7.88 18.35
N ILE A 112 -7.71 7.68 17.51
CA ILE A 112 -6.34 8.15 17.73
C ILE A 112 -6.18 9.44 16.93
N ARG A 113 -5.54 10.47 17.50
CA ARG A 113 -5.23 11.69 16.74
C ARG A 113 -4.33 11.29 15.56
N PRO A 114 -4.68 11.64 14.30
CA PRO A 114 -3.87 11.26 13.15
C PRO A 114 -2.45 11.80 13.31
N PRO A 115 -1.42 11.04 12.92
CA PRO A 115 -0.07 11.59 12.83
C PRO A 115 -0.10 12.80 11.89
N ALA A 116 0.66 13.84 12.22
CA ALA A 116 0.79 15.01 11.35
C ALA A 116 1.29 14.53 9.98
N ILE A 117 0.48 14.71 8.93
CA ILE A 117 0.87 14.34 7.56
C ILE A 117 2.03 15.27 7.16
N PRO A 118 3.23 14.74 6.86
CA PRO A 118 4.28 15.55 6.28
C PRO A 118 3.76 16.12 4.96
N ARG A 119 3.77 17.43 4.79
CA ARG A 119 3.46 18.03 3.48
C ARG A 119 4.49 17.50 2.49
N VAL A 120 4.06 16.64 1.57
CA VAL A 120 4.88 16.26 0.42
C VAL A 120 4.96 17.51 -0.47
N SER A 121 6.13 18.16 -0.50
CA SER A 121 6.39 19.22 -1.47
C SER A 121 6.22 18.65 -2.87
N PRO A 122 5.54 19.36 -3.79
CA PRO A 122 5.43 18.91 -5.17
C PRO A 122 6.83 18.70 -5.73
N ALA A 123 7.02 17.57 -6.42
CA ALA A 123 8.27 17.30 -7.11
C ALA A 123 8.54 18.43 -8.12
N PRO A 124 9.79 18.89 -8.27
CA PRO A 124 10.12 19.86 -9.30
C PRO A 124 9.76 19.29 -10.68
N PRO A 125 9.30 20.15 -11.62
CA PRO A 125 8.91 19.71 -12.95
C PRO A 125 10.09 18.99 -13.64
N VAL A 126 9.81 17.82 -14.21
CA VAL A 126 10.79 17.08 -15.00
C VAL A 126 11.13 17.93 -16.24
N PRO A 127 12.43 18.23 -16.51
CA PRO A 127 12.79 19.00 -17.68
C PRO A 127 12.35 18.27 -18.96
N ALA A 128 11.64 19.01 -19.82
CA ALA A 128 11.18 18.50 -21.10
C ALA A 128 12.38 18.06 -21.94
N LYS A 129 12.40 16.79 -22.37
CA LYS A 129 13.37 16.34 -23.37
C LYS A 129 13.00 16.98 -24.70
N THR A 130 13.84 17.91 -25.16
CA THR A 130 13.78 18.46 -26.51
C THR A 130 13.99 17.32 -27.49
N VAL A 131 12.95 16.91 -28.20
CA VAL A 131 13.09 16.01 -29.35
C VAL A 131 13.67 16.86 -30.47
N GLN A 132 14.98 16.76 -30.70
CA GLN A 132 15.58 17.22 -31.94
C GLN A 132 15.16 16.25 -33.05
N ALA A 133 14.32 16.74 -33.96
CA ALA A 133 14.07 16.08 -35.23
C ALA A 133 15.36 16.19 -36.06
N ALA A 134 16.02 15.05 -36.29
CA ALA A 134 17.07 14.96 -37.28
C ALA A 134 16.43 14.99 -38.67
N THR A 135 16.87 15.96 -39.48
CA THR A 135 16.63 16.09 -40.92
C THR A 135 17.39 15.04 -41.72
#